data_AF-A0A351RRV9-F1
#
_entry.id   AF-A0A351RRV9-F1
#
_cell.length_a   1.000
_cell.length_b   1.000
_cell.length_c   1.000
_cell.angle_alpha   90.00
_cell.angle_beta   90.00
_cell.angle_gamma   90.00
#
_symmetry.space_group_name_H-M   'P 1'
#
loop_
_entity.id
_entity.type
_entity.pdbx_description
1 polymer ?
#
loop_
_entity_poly.entity_id
_entity_poly.type
_entity_poly.pdbx_seq_one_letter_code
_entity_poly.pdbx_strand_id
1 'polypeptide(L)'
;DFANQVQGTPSIIKKKANTEVLIRDGETTVIGGLYKTTKQENVAGVPWLMKIPIIGWLFKKKSDRDDGEELLIFITPKIIRS
;
A
#
# COMPACT_ATOMS: atom_id res chain seq x y z
N ASP A 1 5.39 7.35 16.80
CA ASP A 1 6.63 7.89 16.24
C ASP A 1 7.78 7.91 17.26
N PHE A 2 7.98 6.82 18.03
CA PHE A 2 9.09 6.73 19.00
C PHE A 2 9.41 5.24 19.26
N ALA A 3 10.15 4.57 18.38
CA ALA A 3 10.68 3.23 18.68
C ALA A 3 11.79 2.70 17.75
N ASN A 4 12.22 3.41 16.70
CA ASN A 4 13.18 2.84 15.74
C ASN A 4 14.42 3.72 15.56
N GLN A 5 15.25 3.77 16.59
CA GLN A 5 16.66 4.14 16.41
C GLN A 5 17.54 3.16 17.19
N VAL A 6 17.68 1.95 16.65
CA VAL A 6 18.75 1.04 17.04
C VAL A 6 20.01 1.41 16.26
N GLN A 7 20.92 2.10 16.93
CA GLN A 7 22.38 1.96 16.78
C GLN A 7 22.97 2.11 15.36
N GLY A 8 22.85 3.29 14.75
CA GLY A 8 23.78 3.78 13.71
C GLY A 8 23.91 2.95 12.42
N THR A 9 23.06 1.94 12.22
CA THR A 9 23.03 1.09 11.03
C THR A 9 21.76 1.39 10.26
N PRO A 10 21.84 1.70 8.95
CA PRO A 10 20.64 1.95 8.16
C PRO A 10 19.76 0.70 8.14
N SER A 11 18.47 0.87 8.45
CA SER A 11 17.46 -0.17 8.30
C SER A 11 17.30 -0.49 6.81
N ILE A 12 17.98 -1.55 6.35
CA ILE A 12 17.85 -1.99 4.95
C ILE A 12 16.52 -2.73 4.80
N ILE A 13 15.49 -2.02 4.34
CA ILE A 13 14.21 -2.64 3.95
C ILE A 13 14.43 -3.37 2.61
N LYS A 14 14.59 -4.69 2.66
CA LYS A 14 14.68 -5.54 1.46
C LYS A 14 13.30 -6.13 1.16
N LYS A 15 12.77 -5.87 -0.04
CA LYS A 15 11.63 -6.61 -0.61
C LYS A 15 12.19 -7.62 -1.62
N LYS A 16 12.05 -8.93 -1.36
CA LYS A 16 12.50 -10.01 -2.25
C LYS A 16 11.37 -11.01 -2.47
N ALA A 17 11.24 -11.51 -3.69
CA ALA A 17 10.35 -12.60 -4.07
C ALA A 17 11.14 -13.59 -4.95
N ASN A 18 10.98 -14.89 -4.72
CA ASN A 18 11.56 -15.95 -5.52
C ASN A 18 10.40 -16.69 -6.21
N THR A 19 10.40 -16.74 -7.54
CA THR A 19 9.33 -17.33 -8.36
C THR A 19 9.93 -18.07 -9.54
N GLU A 20 9.41 -19.26 -9.82
CA GLU A 20 9.74 -20.06 -11.00
C GLU A 20 8.55 -20.04 -11.97
N VAL A 21 8.80 -19.69 -13.22
CA VAL A 21 7.77 -19.50 -14.25
C VAL A 21 8.25 -20.07 -15.58
N LEU A 22 7.39 -20.85 -16.24
CA LEU A 22 7.62 -21.41 -17.56
C LEU A 22 6.99 -20.48 -18.61
N ILE A 23 7.80 -19.92 -19.50
CA ILE A 23 7.40 -18.87 -20.45
C ILE A 23 8.05 -19.15 -21.80
N ARG A 24 7.35 -18.83 -22.90
CA ARG A 24 7.90 -18.97 -24.25
C ARG A 24 8.74 -17.75 -24.63
N ASP A 25 9.65 -17.95 -25.58
CA ASP A 25 10.50 -16.89 -26.11
C ASP A 25 9.67 -15.76 -26.73
N GLY A 26 9.95 -14.52 -26.34
CA GLY A 26 9.26 -13.33 -26.83
C GLY A 26 7.86 -13.07 -26.27
N GLU A 27 7.31 -13.96 -25.42
CA GLU A 27 6.02 -13.72 -24.76
C GLU A 27 6.20 -12.89 -23.47
N THR A 28 5.44 -11.80 -23.33
CA THR A 28 5.40 -11.02 -22.09
C THR A 28 4.40 -11.65 -21.12
N THR A 29 4.82 -11.96 -19.89
CA THR A 29 3.95 -12.48 -18.84
C THR A 29 4.06 -11.67 -17.55
N VAL A 30 2.99 -11.69 -16.74
CA VAL A 30 2.97 -11.13 -15.38
C VAL A 30 3.48 -12.18 -14.42
N ILE A 31 4.57 -11.86 -13.71
CA ILE A 31 5.15 -12.76 -12.71
C ILE A 31 4.71 -12.43 -11.28
N GLY A 32 4.10 -11.25 -11.08
CA GLY A 32 3.56 -10.83 -9.81
C GLY A 32 3.09 -9.39 -9.79
N GLY A 33 2.46 -9.02 -8.68
CA GLY A 33 2.03 -7.66 -8.38
C GLY A 33 1.80 -7.45 -6.89
N LEU A 34 1.71 -6.20 -6.47
CA LEU A 34 1.36 -5.81 -5.11
C LEU A 34 0.22 -4.79 -5.19
N TYR A 35 -0.92 -5.13 -4.59
CA TYR A 35 -2.02 -4.21 -4.39
C TYR A 35 -2.09 -3.84 -2.91
N LYS A 36 -2.04 -2.55 -2.62
CA LYS A 36 -2.11 -2.03 -1.26
C LYS A 36 -3.16 -0.94 -1.19
N THR A 37 -4.04 -1.05 -0.20
CA THR A 37 -5.06 -0.05 0.09
C THR A 37 -4.85 0.47 1.50
N THR A 38 -4.80 1.78 1.66
CA THR A 38 -4.74 2.44 2.97
C THR A 38 -6.03 3.22 3.18
N LYS A 39 -6.85 2.76 4.12
CA LYS A 39 -8.09 3.45 4.51
C LYS A 39 -7.88 4.18 5.82
N GLN A 40 -8.16 5.48 5.82
CA GLN A 40 -8.08 6.32 7.00
C GLN A 40 -9.41 7.05 7.21
N GLU A 41 -10.06 6.77 8.34
CA GLU A 41 -11.23 7.50 8.81
C GLU A 41 -10.83 8.38 9.98
N ASN A 42 -10.99 9.70 9.84
CA ASN A 42 -10.77 10.67 10.90
C ASN A 42 -12.08 11.36 11.22
N VAL A 43 -12.48 11.30 12.49
CA VAL A 43 -13.64 12.05 13.01
C VAL A 43 -13.15 13.02 14.06
N ALA A 44 -13.25 14.32 13.75
CA ALA A 44 -12.97 15.40 14.68
C ALA A 44 -14.28 16.09 15.06
N GLY A 45 -14.41 16.63 16.26
CA GLY A 45 -15.63 17.31 16.67
C GLY A 45 -15.54 17.89 18.07
N VAL A 46 -16.57 18.64 18.44
CA VAL A 46 -16.68 19.19 19.80
C VAL A 46 -17.05 18.06 20.76
N PRO A 47 -16.28 17.82 21.85
CA PRO A 47 -16.61 16.81 22.86
C PRO A 47 -18.03 16.99 23.38
N TRP A 48 -18.71 15.87 23.67
CA TRP A 48 -20.14 15.79 24.07
C TRP A 48 -21.14 16.19 22.97
N LEU A 49 -21.02 17.36 22.34
CA LEU A 49 -21.97 17.85 21.34
C LEU A 49 -22.01 16.96 20.09
N MET A 50 -20.87 16.39 19.69
CA MET A 50 -20.79 15.50 18.52
C MET A 50 -21.58 14.19 18.66
N LYS A 51 -22.00 13.82 19.89
CA LYS A 51 -22.74 12.58 20.19
C LYS A 51 -24.25 12.79 20.31
N ILE A 52 -24.74 14.03 20.22
CA ILE A 52 -26.17 14.31 20.35
C ILE A 52 -26.91 13.70 19.15
N PRO A 53 -27.92 12.84 19.37
CA PRO A 53 -28.74 12.32 18.28
C PRO A 53 -29.40 13.48 17.53
N ILE A 54 -29.63 13.31 16.22
CA ILE A 54 -30.25 14.32 15.32
C ILE A 54 -29.31 15.49 14.95
N ILE A 55 -28.64 16.16 15.89
CA ILE A 55 -27.85 17.37 15.62
C ILE A 55 -26.33 17.22 15.73
N GLY A 56 -25.82 16.09 16.22
CA GLY A 56 -24.39 15.88 16.44
C GLY A 56 -23.52 15.95 15.17
N TRP A 57 -24.13 15.89 13.98
CA TRP A 57 -23.42 16.05 12.71
C TRP A 57 -22.97 17.49 12.43
N LEU A 58 -23.64 18.51 12.99
CA LEU A 58 -23.21 19.91 12.86
C LEU A 58 -21.94 20.20 13.66
N PHE A 59 -21.65 19.38 14.68
CA PHE A 59 -20.54 19.55 15.61
C PHE A 59 -19.40 18.54 15.38
N LYS A 60 -19.42 17.82 14.26
CA LYS A 60 -18.36 16.89 13.86
C LYS A 60 -17.99 17.08 12.39
N LYS A 61 -16.72 16.85 12.08
CA LYS A 61 -16.15 16.76 10.75
C LYS A 61 -15.60 15.36 10.57
N LYS A 62 -16.14 14.64 9.58
CA LYS A 62 -15.62 13.36 9.12
C LYS A 62 -14.71 13.62 7.91
N SER A 63 -13.54 13.00 7.90
CA SER A 63 -12.60 13.02 6.80
C SER A 63 -12.21 11.58 6.50
N ASP A 64 -12.58 11.13 5.31
CA ASP A 64 -12.21 9.82 4.80
C ASP A 64 -11.10 10.01 3.76
N ARG A 65 -10.06 9.18 3.85
CA ARG A 65 -9.00 9.09 2.85
C ARG A 65 -8.81 7.62 2.48
N ASP A 66 -8.81 7.35 1.19
CA ASP A 66 -8.53 6.04 0.62
C ASP A 66 -7.39 6.20 -0.40
N ASP A 67 -6.24 5.62 -0.08
CA ASP A 67 -5.05 5.65 -0.93
C ASP A 67 -4.77 4.24 -1.48
N GLY A 68 -4.81 4.09 -2.80
CA GLY A 68 -4.50 2.86 -3.51
C GLY A 68 -3.13 2.91 -4.18
N GLU A 69 -2.31 1.87 -3.96
CA GLU A 69 -1.03 1.66 -4.61
C GLU A 69 -1.06 0.31 -5.34
N GLU A 70 -0.80 0.30 -6.65
CA GLU A 70 -0.72 -0.91 -7.47
C GLU A 70 0.66 -1.00 -8.15
N LEU A 71 1.30 -2.15 -8.00
CA LEU A 71 2.56 -2.48 -8.67
C LEU A 71 2.38 -3.77 -9.45
N LEU A 72 2.80 -3.79 -10.71
CA LEU A 72 2.82 -4.98 -11.57
C LEU A 72 4.23 -5.21 -12.09
N ILE A 73 4.64 -6.49 -12.12
CA ILE A 73 5.95 -6.91 -12.61
C ILE A 73 5.76 -7.80 -13.84
N PHE A 74 6.29 -7.34 -14.96
CA PHE A 74 6.26 -8.03 -16.24
C PHE A 74 7.65 -8.54 -16.60
N ILE A 75 7.71 -9.67 -17.28
CA ILE A 75 8.95 -10.21 -17.86
C ILE A 75 8.71 -10.65 -19.30
N THR A 76 9.70 -10.43 -20.15
CA THR A 76 9.70 -10.87 -21.55
C THR A 76 11.06 -11.53 -21.82
N PRO A 77 11.13 -12.87 -21.89
CA PRO A 77 12.38 -13.56 -22.19
C PRO A 77 12.76 -13.39 -23.66
N LYS A 78 14.07 -13.39 -23.94
CA LYS A 78 14.62 -13.40 -25.30
C LYS A 78 15.76 -14.42 -25.42
N ILE A 79 15.60 -15.40 -26.30
CA ILE A 79 16.64 -16.39 -26.62
C ILE A 79 17.64 -15.77 -27.57
N ILE A 80 18.92 -15.77 -27.19
CA ILE A 80 20.03 -15.38 -28.07
C ILE A 80 20.66 -16.67 -28.60
N ARG A 81 20.68 -16.84 -29.92
CA ARG A 81 21.44 -17.91 -30.60
C ARG A 81 22.81 -17.35 -30.99
N SER A 82 23.87 -18.06 -30.62
CA SER A 82 25.24 -17.80 -31.06
C SER A 82 25.58 -18.57 -32.33
#